data_AF-A0A3M9XFJ3-F1
#
_entry.id   AF-A0A3M9XFJ3-F1
#
_cell.length_a   1.000
_cell.length_b   1.000
_cell.length_c   1.000
_cell.angle_alpha   90.00
_cell.angle_beta   90.00
_cell.angle_gamma   90.00
#
_symmetry.space_group_name_H-M   'P 1'
#
loop_
_entity.id
_entity.type
_entity.pdbx_description
1 polymer ?
#
loop_
_entity_poly.entity_id
_entity_poly.type
_entity_poly.pdbx_seq_one_letter_code
_entity_poly.pdbx_strand_id
1 'polypeptide(L)' 'MPLSNELRDVAIEFQCPACSHSTVKMGSWVTTIGSFKCDGCKTKVRIGYEYKLAVFKSHLSKR' A
#
# COMPACT_ATOMS: atom_id res chain seq x y z
N MET A 1 -15.81 -7.70 -0.18
CA MET A 1 -14.73 -8.61 0.23
C MET A 1 -14.00 -7.97 1.39
N PRO A 2 -14.13 -8.49 2.63
CA PRO A 2 -13.27 -8.02 3.70
C PRO A 2 -11.85 -8.43 3.33
N LEU A 3 -10.95 -7.46 3.18
CA LEU A 3 -9.52 -7.72 3.05
C LEU A 3 -9.14 -8.65 4.22
N SER A 4 -8.84 -9.91 3.89
CA SER A 4 -8.68 -11.01 4.84
C SER A 4 -7.83 -10.56 6.03
N ASN A 5 -8.21 -10.94 7.25
CA ASN A 5 -7.44 -10.59 8.45
C ASN A 5 -5.95 -10.96 8.33
N GLU A 6 -5.63 -11.99 7.53
CA GLU A 6 -4.25 -12.39 7.18
C GLU A 6 -3.43 -11.28 6.51
N LEU A 7 -4.09 -10.36 5.78
CA LEU A 7 -3.45 -9.24 5.11
C LEU A 7 -3.21 -8.05 6.03
N ARG A 8 -3.73 -8.03 7.27
CA ARG A 8 -3.55 -6.91 8.20
C ARG A 8 -2.18 -6.91 8.88
N ASP A 9 -1.66 -8.09 9.19
CA ASP A 9 -0.39 -8.25 9.93
C ASP A 9 0.81 -8.60 9.04
N VAL A 10 0.64 -8.58 7.71
CA VAL A 10 1.76 -8.70 6.77
C VAL A 10 2.37 -7.35 6.43
N ALA A 11 3.69 -7.37 6.31
CA ALA A 11 4.47 -6.31 5.71
C ALA A 11 4.27 -6.31 4.18
N ILE A 12 3.66 -5.25 3.67
CA ILE A 12 3.36 -5.08 2.25
C ILE A 12 4.31 -4.02 1.68
N GLU A 13 5.00 -4.39 0.61
CA GLU A 13 5.76 -3.43 -0.19
C GLU A 13 4.81 -2.50 -0.95
N PHE A 14 4.96 -1.22 -0.72
CA PHE A 14 4.18 -0.17 -1.34
C PHE A 14 5.10 0.73 -2.16
N GLN A 15 4.86 0.90 -3.46
CA GLN A 15 5.69 1.76 -4.31
C GLN A 15 5.02 3.09 -4.62
N CYS A 16 5.55 4.20 -4.11
CA CYS A 16 4.99 5.51 -4.39
C CYS A 16 4.78 5.75 -5.91
N PRO A 17 3.56 6.06 -6.40
CA PRO A 17 3.30 6.28 -7.82
C PRO A 17 3.99 7.53 -8.37
N ALA A 18 4.41 8.46 -7.50
CA ALA A 18 5.03 9.72 -7.92
C ALA A 18 6.56 9.63 -8.07
N CYS A 19 7.23 8.71 -7.36
CA CYS A 19 8.69 8.62 -7.37
C CYS A 19 9.23 7.18 -7.37
N SER A 20 8.34 6.20 -7.52
CA SER A 20 8.64 4.76 -7.47
C SER A 20 9.34 4.30 -6.19
N HIS A 21 9.30 5.11 -5.13
CA HIS A 21 9.93 4.79 -3.87
C HIS A 21 9.20 3.65 -3.16
N SER A 22 9.88 2.51 -3.02
CA SER A 22 9.39 1.33 -2.32
C SER A 22 9.46 1.57 -0.80
N THR A 23 8.34 1.40 -0.13
CA THR A 23 8.22 1.50 1.33
C THR A 23 7.46 0.30 1.84
N VAL A 24 7.99 -0.34 2.87
CA VAL A 24 7.29 -1.44 3.54
C VAL A 24 6.34 -0.87 4.58
N LYS A 25 5.05 -1.23 4.48
CA LYS A 25 4.02 -0.82 5.44
C LYS A 25 3.17 -2.02 5.83
N MET A 26 2.66 -2.01 7.05
CA MET A 26 1.72 -3.03 7.51
C MET A 26 0.45 -2.99 6.64
N GLY A 27 -0.12 -4.13 6.30
CA GLY A 27 -1.34 -4.15 5.51
C GLY A 27 -2.54 -3.54 6.25
N SER A 28 -2.57 -3.59 7.58
CA SER A 28 -3.54 -2.84 8.41
C SER A 28 -3.48 -1.34 8.14
N TRP A 29 -2.27 -0.79 7.98
CA TRP A 29 -2.04 0.59 7.59
C TRP A 29 -2.53 0.85 6.16
N VAL A 30 -2.25 -0.04 5.20
CA VAL A 30 -2.71 0.09 3.80
C VAL A 30 -4.24 0.05 3.70
N THR A 31 -4.91 -0.77 4.52
CA THR A 31 -6.38 -0.83 4.53
C THR A 31 -6.99 0.49 5.02
N THR A 32 -6.38 1.13 6.02
CA THR A 32 -6.92 2.31 6.71
C THR A 32 -6.54 3.63 6.05
N ILE A 33 -5.33 3.72 5.48
CA ILE A 33 -4.79 4.97 4.94
C ILE A 33 -5.56 5.42 3.68
N GLY A 34 -5.96 6.69 3.60
CA GLY A 34 -6.52 7.31 2.38
C GLY A 34 -5.53 8.21 1.64
N SER A 35 -4.50 8.67 2.34
CA SER A 35 -3.40 9.43 1.76
C SER A 35 -2.19 9.34 2.68
N PHE A 36 -0.99 9.23 2.12
CA PHE A 36 0.24 9.22 2.88
C PHE A 36 1.23 10.22 2.31
N LYS A 37 2.15 10.67 3.15
CA LYS A 37 3.30 11.45 2.70
C LYS A 37 4.40 10.46 2.33
N CYS A 38 4.85 10.48 1.08
CA CYS A 38 5.98 9.66 0.67
C CYS A 38 7.27 10.25 1.23
N ASP A 39 8.15 9.42 1.78
CA ASP A 39 9.44 9.89 2.32
C ASP A 39 10.39 10.36 1.21
N GLY A 40 10.38 9.67 0.07
CA GLY A 40 11.21 9.99 -1.08
C GLY A 40 10.87 11.33 -1.74
N CYS A 41 9.63 11.53 -2.17
CA CYS A 41 9.25 12.79 -2.85
C CYS A 41 8.69 13.86 -1.89
N LYS A 42 8.49 13.55 -0.61
CA LYS A 42 7.84 14.41 0.40
C LYS A 42 6.44 14.90 0.01
N THR A 43 5.87 14.37 -1.06
CA THR A 43 4.56 14.72 -1.58
C THR A 43 3.47 13.91 -0.90
N LYS A 44 2.31 14.54 -0.69
CA LYS A 44 1.12 13.87 -0.21
C LYS A 44 0.48 13.10 -1.36
N VAL A 45 0.61 11.78 -1.33
CA VAL A 45 0.03 10.87 -2.31
C VAL A 45 -1.32 10.40 -1.79
N ARG A 46 -2.36 10.56 -2.60
CA ARG A 46 -3.67 9.98 -2.32
C ARG A 46 -3.66 8.50 -2.71
N ILE A 47 -4.07 7.65 -1.78
CA ILE A 47 -4.23 6.22 -2.00
C ILE A 47 -5.73 5.97 -2.17
N GLY A 48 -6.16 5.93 -3.43
CA GLY A 48 -7.50 5.49 -3.79
C GLY A 48 -7.70 3.99 -3.55
N TYR A 49 -8.95 3.54 -3.56
CA TYR A 49 -9.28 2.12 -3.39
C TYR A 49 -8.63 1.24 -4.48
N GLU A 50 -8.61 1.71 -5.73
CA GLU A 50 -7.98 1.01 -6.85
C GLU A 50 -6.47 0.79 -6.64
N TYR A 51 -5.81 1.79 -6.05
CA TYR A 51 -4.40 1.70 -5.74
C TYR A 51 -4.13 0.64 -4.66
N LYS A 52 -4.98 0.58 -3.62
CA LYS A 52 -4.89 -0.49 -2.61
C LYS A 52 -5.02 -1.86 -3.27
N LEU A 53 -6.00 -2.03 -4.17
CA LEU A 53 -6.21 -3.27 -4.91
C LEU A 53 -4.99 -3.65 -5.75
N ALA A 54 -4.34 -2.69 -6.42
CA ALA A 54 -3.14 -2.94 -7.21
C ALA A 54 -1.98 -3.44 -6.33
N VAL A 55 -1.77 -2.83 -5.17
CA VAL A 55 -0.75 -3.26 -4.19
C VAL A 55 -1.04 -4.67 -3.69
N PHE A 56 -2.28 -4.94 -3.26
CA PHE A 56 -2.67 -6.27 -2.78
C PHE A 56 -2.55 -7.34 -3.87
N LYS A 57 -2.95 -7.04 -5.11
CA LYS A 57 -2.79 -7.94 -6.25
C LYS A 57 -1.31 -8.21 -6.55
N SER A 58 -0.47 -7.19 -6.54
CA SER A 58 0.97 -7.35 -6.78
C SER A 58 1.63 -8.19 -5.69
N HIS A 59 1.22 -8.03 -4.43
CA HIS A 59 1.69 -8.86 -3.32
C HIS A 59 1.21 -10.31 -3.42
N LEU A 60 -0.07 -10.54 -3.75
CA LEU A 60 -0.62 -11.89 -3.95
C LEU A 60 0.02 -12.61 -5.15
N SER A 61 0.35 -11.87 -6.20
CA SER A 61 1.01 -12.43 -7.40
C SER A 61 2.49 -12.76 -7.20
N LYS A 62 3.12 -12.24 -6.14
CA LYS A 62 4.50 -12.55 -5.75
C LYS A 62 4.61 -13.78 -4.83
N ARG A 63 3.48 -14.42 -4.47
CA ARG A 63 3.43 -15.58 -3.57
C ARG A 63 3.38 -16.90 -4.34
#